data_AF-A0A855SGL8-F1
#
_entry.id   AF-A0A855SGL8-F1
#
_cell.length_a   1.000
_cell.length_b   1.000
_cell.length_c   1.000
_cell.angle_alpha   90.00
_cell.angle_beta   90.00
_cell.angle_gamma   90.00
#
_symmetry.space_group_name_H-M   'P 1'
#
loop_
_entity.id
_entity.type
_entity.pdbx_description
1 polymer ?
#
loop_
_entity_poly.entity_id
_entity_poly.type
_entity_poly.pdbx_seq_one_letter_code
_entity_poly.pdbx_strand_id
1 'polypeptide(L)'
;MKLKLTSLLLATAICAPSVYADTPVQLSIPTINLPAGDVSGVRVSALYGRSHNVKGLNFSVLGLSDIDNFTGINLGLFYGANRTRTSMKGFELGLANFNGGTAKGADVGLVNYTASNFTGAQLGLFNYAGSLNGLQLGFMNATNHINKGIQIGLINFDRSGTFVSKDLPVFPIVNARF
;
A
#
# COMPACT_ATOMS: atom_id res chain seq x y z
N MET A 1 -2.15 -52.65 -42.07
CA MET A 1 -2.94 -51.81 -41.13
C MET A 1 -2.48 -52.04 -39.70
N LYS A 2 -1.82 -51.06 -39.08
CA LYS A 2 -1.66 -50.94 -37.62
C LYS A 2 -1.64 -49.45 -37.28
N LEU A 3 -2.80 -48.87 -36.95
CA LEU A 3 -2.89 -47.52 -36.39
C LEU A 3 -2.42 -47.57 -34.94
N LYS A 4 -1.39 -46.80 -34.59
CA LYS A 4 -0.93 -46.63 -33.21
C LYS A 4 -1.70 -45.48 -32.55
N LEU A 5 -2.49 -45.86 -31.56
CA LEU A 5 -3.23 -45.03 -30.61
C LEU A 5 -2.28 -44.05 -29.88
N THR A 6 -2.17 -42.81 -30.36
CA THR A 6 -1.25 -41.79 -29.79
C THR A 6 -1.91 -40.41 -29.68
N SER A 7 -3.19 -40.35 -29.31
CA SER A 7 -3.93 -39.08 -29.27
C SER A 7 -4.88 -38.94 -28.07
N LEU A 8 -4.45 -39.32 -26.87
CA LEU A 8 -5.26 -39.08 -25.66
C LEU A 8 -4.44 -38.77 -24.40
N LEU A 9 -3.51 -37.83 -24.50
CA LEU A 9 -2.81 -37.25 -23.33
C LEU A 9 -2.59 -35.73 -23.44
N LEU A 10 -3.19 -35.06 -24.42
CA LEU A 10 -2.97 -33.64 -24.70
C LEU A 10 -4.18 -32.73 -24.40
N ALA A 11 -5.09 -33.17 -23.52
CA ALA A 11 -6.35 -32.45 -23.22
C ALA A 11 -6.53 -32.04 -21.75
N THR A 12 -5.50 -32.17 -20.89
CA THR A 12 -5.53 -31.73 -19.49
C THR A 12 -4.63 -30.52 -19.19
N ALA A 13 -4.12 -29.85 -20.23
CA ALA A 13 -3.26 -28.66 -20.09
C ALA A 13 -4.04 -27.32 -20.16
N ILE A 14 -5.37 -27.33 -20.11
CA ILE A 14 -6.19 -26.12 -20.17
C ILE A 14 -6.91 -26.00 -18.83
N CYS A 15 -6.61 -24.93 -18.08
CA CYS A 15 -7.08 -24.59 -16.73
C CYS A 15 -6.15 -24.98 -15.55
N ALA A 16 -4.84 -24.79 -15.68
CA ALA A 16 -4.06 -24.41 -14.50
C ALA A 16 -4.11 -22.88 -14.37
N PRO A 17 -4.57 -22.30 -13.26
CA PRO A 17 -4.23 -20.91 -12.98
C PRO A 17 -2.70 -20.83 -13.00
N SER A 18 -2.15 -19.89 -13.75
CA SER A 18 -0.72 -19.60 -13.74
C SER A 18 -0.32 -19.16 -12.33
N VAL A 19 0.03 -20.12 -11.49
CA VAL A 19 0.71 -19.88 -10.22
C VAL A 19 2.11 -19.43 -10.61
N TYR A 20 2.30 -18.11 -10.73
CA TYR A 20 3.63 -17.56 -10.85
C TYR A 20 4.42 -18.01 -9.61
N ALA A 21 5.57 -18.63 -9.81
CA ALA A 21 6.43 -19.02 -8.70
C ALA A 21 6.90 -17.75 -7.98
N ASP A 22 6.87 -17.76 -6.65
CA ASP A 22 7.43 -16.68 -5.84
C ASP A 22 8.91 -16.51 -6.17
N THR A 23 9.28 -15.28 -6.50
CA THR A 23 10.66 -14.92 -6.86
C THR A 23 11.33 -14.30 -5.63
N PRO A 24 12.54 -14.76 -5.24
CA PRO A 24 13.22 -14.21 -4.05
C PRO A 24 13.78 -12.81 -4.30
N VAL A 25 14.11 -12.49 -5.55
CA VAL A 25 14.59 -11.17 -5.97
C VAL A 25 13.88 -10.78 -7.26
N GLN A 26 13.38 -9.55 -7.34
CA GLN A 26 12.77 -8.99 -8.55
C GLN A 26 13.28 -7.58 -8.84
N LEU A 27 13.71 -7.35 -10.08
CA LEU A 27 13.94 -6.02 -10.63
C LEU A 27 12.74 -5.63 -11.50
N SER A 28 12.07 -4.55 -11.11
CA SER A 28 11.05 -3.91 -11.92
C SER A 28 11.62 -2.67 -12.59
N ILE A 29 11.44 -2.59 -13.89
CA ILE A 29 11.67 -1.40 -14.72
C ILE A 29 10.34 -1.06 -15.40
N PRO A 30 10.18 0.12 -16.03
CA PRO A 30 8.94 0.45 -16.70
C PRO A 30 8.54 -0.68 -17.65
N THR A 31 7.31 -1.18 -17.47
CA THR A 31 6.68 -2.26 -18.26
C THR A 31 7.19 -3.69 -18.05
N ILE A 32 8.29 -3.93 -17.33
CA ILE A 32 8.89 -5.28 -17.24
C ILE A 32 9.30 -5.61 -15.79
N ASN A 33 8.94 -6.82 -15.35
CA ASN A 33 9.45 -7.43 -14.11
C ASN A 33 10.38 -8.60 -14.44
N LEU A 34 11.56 -8.63 -13.82
CA LEU A 34 12.59 -9.63 -14.04
C LEU A 34 13.05 -10.22 -12.70
N PRO A 35 12.85 -11.53 -12.47
CA PRO A 35 11.85 -12.39 -13.11
C PRO A 35 10.41 -11.89 -12.92
N ALA A 36 9.51 -12.30 -13.82
CA ALA A 36 8.08 -12.04 -13.69
C ALA A 36 7.47 -12.95 -12.62
N GLY A 37 6.51 -12.42 -11.87
CA GLY A 37 5.79 -13.15 -10.83
C GLY A 37 5.67 -12.35 -9.53
N ASP A 38 5.19 -13.04 -8.51
CA ASP A 38 5.12 -12.52 -7.15
C ASP A 38 6.50 -12.55 -6.50
N VAL A 39 6.68 -11.76 -5.43
CA VAL A 39 7.96 -11.60 -4.75
C VAL A 39 7.83 -12.03 -3.30
N SER A 40 8.72 -12.92 -2.88
CA SER A 40 8.90 -13.33 -1.48
C SER A 40 10.37 -13.15 -1.10
N GLY A 41 10.76 -11.91 -0.84
CA GLY A 41 12.15 -11.52 -0.62
C GLY A 41 12.38 -10.03 -0.88
N VAL A 42 13.15 -9.70 -1.91
CA VAL A 42 13.55 -8.31 -2.21
C VAL A 42 13.08 -7.89 -3.60
N ARG A 43 12.44 -6.73 -3.68
CA ARG A 43 12.10 -6.09 -4.95
C ARG A 43 12.76 -4.73 -5.07
N VAL A 44 13.30 -4.43 -6.24
CA VAL A 44 13.80 -3.11 -6.60
C VAL A 44 13.01 -2.63 -7.81
N SER A 45 12.38 -1.47 -7.71
CA SER A 45 11.64 -0.82 -8.79
C SER A 45 12.36 0.44 -9.21
N ALA A 46 12.97 0.44 -10.38
CA ALA A 46 13.55 1.63 -11.00
C ALA A 46 12.50 2.33 -11.87
N LEU A 47 12.20 3.60 -11.57
CA LEU A 47 11.22 4.46 -12.27
C LEU A 47 9.74 4.05 -12.14
N TYR A 48 9.37 2.87 -12.62
CA TYR A 48 8.02 2.34 -12.47
C TYR A 48 8.04 0.82 -12.49
N GLY A 49 7.26 0.21 -11.62
CA GLY A 49 7.14 -1.23 -11.56
C GLY A 49 5.80 -1.64 -10.98
N ARG A 50 5.11 -2.57 -11.62
CA ARG A 50 3.85 -3.12 -11.11
C ARG A 50 3.99 -4.60 -10.74
N SER A 51 3.64 -4.97 -9.51
CA SER A 51 3.63 -6.37 -9.07
C SER A 51 2.35 -6.69 -8.28
N HIS A 52 1.88 -7.94 -8.34
CA HIS A 52 0.64 -8.32 -7.65
C HIS A 52 0.89 -8.50 -6.15
N ASN A 53 1.72 -9.45 -5.77
CA ASN A 53 2.04 -9.71 -4.37
C ASN A 53 3.54 -9.52 -4.12
N VAL A 54 3.86 -8.74 -3.09
CA VAL A 54 5.24 -8.54 -2.64
C VAL A 54 5.29 -8.70 -1.13
N LYS A 55 6.05 -9.69 -0.68
CA LYS A 55 6.32 -9.97 0.73
C LYS A 55 7.81 -9.82 1.00
N GLY A 56 8.19 -8.90 1.89
CA GLY A 56 9.59 -8.65 2.26
C GLY A 56 9.98 -7.19 2.09
N LEU A 57 11.09 -6.93 1.40
CA LEU A 57 11.64 -5.59 1.20
C LEU A 57 11.33 -5.11 -0.22
N ASN A 58 10.79 -3.90 -0.36
CA ASN A 58 10.63 -3.24 -1.65
C ASN A 58 11.36 -1.90 -1.64
N PHE A 59 12.13 -1.62 -2.68
CA PHE A 59 12.82 -0.36 -2.89
C PHE A 59 12.30 0.30 -4.16
N SER A 60 11.68 1.48 -4.06
CA SER A 60 11.30 2.28 -5.23
C SER A 60 12.34 3.37 -5.44
N VAL A 61 13.11 3.29 -6.52
CA VAL A 61 14.21 4.19 -6.84
C VAL A 61 13.78 5.11 -7.96
N LEU A 62 13.75 6.43 -7.70
CA LEU A 62 13.46 7.46 -8.70
C LEU A 62 12.10 7.27 -9.40
N GLY A 63 11.05 6.88 -8.68
CA GLY A 63 9.85 6.38 -9.35
C GLY A 63 8.66 5.99 -8.50
N LEU A 64 7.65 5.42 -9.14
CA LEU A 64 6.44 4.89 -8.51
C LEU A 64 6.51 3.37 -8.43
N SER A 65 6.47 2.82 -7.22
CA SER A 65 6.20 1.39 -7.02
C SER A 65 4.70 1.16 -6.88
N ASP A 66 4.14 0.29 -7.73
CA ASP A 66 2.71 -0.04 -7.78
C ASP A 66 2.51 -1.52 -7.40
N ILE A 67 1.92 -1.80 -6.24
CA ILE A 67 1.77 -3.16 -5.70
C ILE A 67 0.30 -3.40 -5.39
N ASP A 68 -0.27 -4.56 -5.72
CA ASP A 68 -1.66 -4.83 -5.34
C ASP A 68 -1.76 -5.16 -3.84
N ASN A 69 -0.96 -6.14 -3.37
CA ASN A 69 -0.85 -6.54 -1.97
C ASN A 69 0.60 -6.52 -1.49
N PHE A 70 0.87 -5.70 -0.47
CA PHE A 70 2.20 -5.54 0.11
C PHE A 70 2.25 -6.04 1.55
N THR A 71 3.30 -6.78 1.91
CA THR A 71 3.59 -7.13 3.31
C THR A 71 5.08 -7.02 3.60
N GLY A 72 5.50 -6.02 4.38
CA GLY A 72 6.89 -5.86 4.81
C GLY A 72 7.34 -4.40 4.90
N ILE A 73 8.48 -4.06 4.31
CA ILE A 73 9.08 -2.71 4.35
C ILE A 73 9.21 -2.16 2.92
N ASN A 74 8.51 -1.07 2.62
CA ASN A 74 8.49 -0.39 1.33
C ASN A 74 9.22 0.95 1.42
N LEU A 75 10.35 1.10 0.73
CA LEU A 75 11.25 2.25 0.83
C LEU A 75 11.37 2.98 -0.51
N GLY A 76 10.79 4.17 -0.58
CA GLY A 76 10.94 5.13 -1.66
C GLY A 76 12.20 5.98 -1.49
N LEU A 77 13.20 5.68 -2.31
CA LEU A 77 14.50 6.35 -2.34
C LEU A 77 14.55 7.35 -3.50
N PHE A 78 15.30 8.44 -3.31
CA PHE A 78 15.60 9.45 -4.34
C PHE A 78 14.34 9.84 -5.15
N TYR A 79 13.33 10.42 -4.49
CA TYR A 79 12.03 10.75 -5.07
C TYR A 79 11.04 9.58 -5.30
N GLY A 80 11.31 8.41 -4.74
CA GLY A 80 10.39 7.27 -4.75
C GLY A 80 9.05 7.54 -4.07
N ALA A 81 7.96 7.15 -4.72
CA ALA A 81 6.61 7.10 -4.18
C ALA A 81 6.08 5.67 -4.20
N ASN A 82 5.19 5.36 -3.26
CA ASN A 82 4.64 4.04 -3.07
C ASN A 82 3.13 4.06 -3.31
N ARG A 83 2.64 3.07 -4.03
CA ARG A 83 1.21 2.82 -4.21
C ARG A 83 0.90 1.37 -3.93
N THR A 84 0.03 1.14 -2.95
CA THR A 84 -0.55 -0.18 -2.69
C THR A 84 -2.04 -0.15 -2.97
N ARG A 85 -2.55 -0.99 -3.88
CA ARG A 85 -3.92 -0.85 -4.38
C ARG A 85 -4.97 -1.47 -3.47
N THR A 86 -4.67 -2.61 -2.85
CA THR A 86 -5.67 -3.43 -2.15
C THR A 86 -5.38 -3.53 -0.66
N SER A 87 -4.20 -4.04 -0.29
CA SER A 87 -3.83 -4.22 1.11
C SER A 87 -2.35 -3.95 1.35
N MET A 88 -2.07 -2.96 2.19
CA MET A 88 -0.74 -2.68 2.72
C MET A 88 -0.64 -3.20 4.15
N LYS A 89 0.41 -3.98 4.44
CA LYS A 89 0.78 -4.38 5.80
C LYS A 89 2.26 -4.15 6.05
N GLY A 90 2.59 -3.30 7.02
CA GLY A 90 3.98 -3.06 7.43
C GLY A 90 4.36 -1.59 7.40
N PHE A 91 5.56 -1.29 6.89
CA PHE A 91 6.13 0.05 6.93
C PHE A 91 6.31 0.58 5.51
N GLU A 92 5.80 1.78 5.24
CA GLU A 92 6.07 2.52 4.00
C GLU A 92 6.78 3.83 4.31
N LEU A 93 7.90 4.08 3.65
CA LEU A 93 8.59 5.36 3.62
C LEU A 93 8.67 5.83 2.18
N GLY A 94 8.32 7.06 1.88
CA GLY A 94 8.45 7.62 0.53
C GLY A 94 8.07 9.10 0.50
N LEU A 95 8.20 9.74 -0.67
CA LEU A 95 7.66 11.10 -0.81
C LEU A 95 6.14 11.12 -0.63
N ALA A 96 5.48 10.12 -1.20
CA ALA A 96 4.06 9.89 -1.01
C ALA A 96 3.77 8.40 -0.92
N ASN A 97 2.84 8.05 -0.04
CA ASN A 97 2.32 6.69 0.14
C ASN A 97 0.82 6.68 -0.16
N PHE A 98 0.42 5.93 -1.19
CA PHE A 98 -0.96 5.87 -1.69
C PHE A 98 -1.55 4.47 -1.53
N ASN A 99 -2.35 4.31 -0.49
CA ASN A 99 -3.05 3.08 -0.15
C ASN A 99 -4.50 3.14 -0.67
N GLY A 100 -4.77 2.49 -1.80
CA GLY A 100 -6.10 2.46 -2.44
C GLY A 100 -7.14 1.64 -1.69
N GLY A 101 -6.70 0.76 -0.79
CA GLY A 101 -7.56 -0.11 0.00
C GLY A 101 -7.34 0.07 1.50
N THR A 102 -7.04 -1.03 2.18
CA THR A 102 -6.74 -1.03 3.62
C THR A 102 -5.24 -0.99 3.86
N ALA A 103 -4.83 -0.28 4.91
CA ALA A 103 -3.43 -0.18 5.30
C ALA A 103 -3.28 -0.42 6.81
N LYS A 104 -2.31 -1.26 7.17
CA LYS A 104 -2.00 -1.58 8.56
C LYS A 104 -0.50 -1.47 8.82
N GLY A 105 -0.10 -0.56 9.69
CA GLY A 105 1.28 -0.37 10.09
C GLY A 105 1.68 1.10 10.13
N ALA A 106 2.73 1.51 9.44
CA ALA A 106 3.20 2.89 9.48
C ALA A 106 3.50 3.44 8.08
N ASP A 107 2.92 4.61 7.79
CA ASP A 107 3.18 5.38 6.56
C ASP A 107 3.94 6.64 6.93
N VAL A 108 5.14 6.82 6.38
CA VAL A 108 5.97 8.00 6.59
C VAL A 108 6.26 8.66 5.25
N GLY A 109 5.91 9.93 5.10
CA GLY A 109 6.11 10.65 3.84
C GLY A 109 5.59 12.08 3.88
N LEU A 110 5.74 12.84 2.80
CA LEU A 110 5.14 14.17 2.74
C LEU A 110 3.60 14.07 2.67
N VAL A 111 3.12 13.08 1.91
CA VAL A 111 1.70 12.80 1.74
C VAL A 111 1.44 11.32 2.03
N ASN A 112 0.55 11.03 2.97
CA ASN A 112 0.06 9.69 3.23
C ASN A 112 -1.45 9.66 2.97
N TYR A 113 -1.90 8.75 2.13
CA TYR A 113 -3.29 8.63 1.75
C TYR A 113 -3.75 7.17 1.85
N THR A 114 -4.80 6.91 2.61
CA THR A 114 -5.49 5.62 2.64
C THR A 114 -6.96 5.81 2.31
N ALA A 115 -7.44 5.23 1.23
CA ALA A 115 -8.82 5.42 0.77
C ALA A 115 -9.85 4.81 1.74
N SER A 116 -9.54 3.63 2.28
CA SER A 116 -10.44 2.89 3.18
C SER A 116 -9.97 3.00 4.64
N ASN A 117 -9.74 1.86 5.31
CA ASN A 117 -9.37 1.83 6.72
C ASN A 117 -7.85 1.86 6.89
N PHE A 118 -7.37 2.80 7.70
CA PHE A 118 -5.99 2.83 8.15
C PHE A 118 -5.89 2.43 9.63
N THR A 119 -4.98 1.52 9.94
CA THR A 119 -4.69 1.10 11.32
C THR A 119 -3.19 1.21 11.62
N GLY A 120 -2.81 2.10 12.54
CA GLY A 120 -1.41 2.29 12.92
C GLY A 120 -1.00 3.76 12.96
N ALA A 121 0.11 4.17 12.33
CA ALA A 121 0.59 5.56 12.36
C ALA A 121 0.87 6.16 10.97
N GLN A 122 0.25 7.30 10.63
CA GLN A 122 0.64 8.11 9.47
C GLN A 122 1.41 9.35 9.95
N LEU A 123 2.62 9.55 9.43
CA LEU A 123 3.49 10.66 9.77
C LEU A 123 3.85 11.41 8.49
N GLY A 124 3.47 12.68 8.40
CA GLY A 124 3.72 13.46 7.19
C GLY A 124 3.26 14.90 7.24
N LEU A 125 3.40 15.65 6.13
CA LEU A 125 2.81 16.98 6.06
C LEU A 125 1.29 16.89 5.94
N PHE A 126 0.82 15.96 5.11
CA PHE A 126 -0.59 15.70 4.87
C PHE A 126 -0.91 14.23 5.09
N ASN A 127 -1.86 13.94 5.97
CA ASN A 127 -2.34 12.59 6.21
C ASN A 127 -3.83 12.51 5.93
N TYR A 128 -4.25 11.47 5.21
CA TYR A 128 -5.65 11.13 5.00
C TYR A 128 -5.90 9.64 5.21
N ALA A 129 -7.01 9.32 5.87
CA ALA A 129 -7.57 7.99 5.94
C ALA A 129 -9.10 8.04 5.73
N GLY A 130 -9.70 7.05 5.07
CA GLY A 130 -11.16 6.94 5.04
C GLY A 130 -11.72 6.76 6.46
N SER A 131 -11.18 5.79 7.19
CA SER A 131 -11.42 5.61 8.62
C SER A 131 -10.10 5.40 9.36
N LEU A 132 -9.95 6.04 10.53
CA LEU A 132 -8.72 6.01 11.31
C LEU A 132 -8.85 5.12 12.56
N ASN A 133 -7.92 4.17 12.69
CA ASN A 133 -7.65 3.40 13.89
C ASN A 133 -6.17 3.58 14.32
N GLY A 134 -5.81 4.71 14.90
CA GLY A 134 -4.43 4.97 15.33
C GLY A 134 -4.04 6.45 15.34
N LEU A 135 -2.81 6.76 14.93
CA LEU A 135 -2.22 8.09 14.99
C LEU A 135 -2.11 8.71 13.59
N GLN A 136 -2.50 9.96 13.44
CA GLN A 136 -2.04 10.83 12.34
C GLN A 136 -1.26 12.00 12.93
N LEU A 137 -0.01 12.17 12.51
CA LEU A 137 0.84 13.29 12.92
C LEU A 137 1.26 14.07 11.69
N GLY A 138 0.90 15.34 11.63
CA GLY A 138 1.24 16.17 10.48
C GLY A 138 0.81 17.62 10.55
N PHE A 139 1.05 18.36 9.47
CA PHE A 139 0.57 19.74 9.37
C PHE A 139 -0.95 19.77 9.20
N MET A 140 -1.49 18.93 8.31
CA MET A 140 -2.91 18.62 8.21
C MET A 140 -3.16 17.13 8.32
N ASN A 141 -4.18 16.78 9.10
CA ASN A 141 -4.70 15.43 9.23
C ASN A 141 -6.17 15.43 8.86
N ALA A 142 -6.61 14.41 8.13
CA ALA A 142 -7.99 14.30 7.70
C ALA A 142 -8.48 12.85 7.76
N THR A 143 -9.74 12.68 8.16
CA THR A 143 -10.44 11.41 8.07
C THR A 143 -11.93 11.61 7.81
N ASN A 144 -12.62 10.59 7.28
CA ASN A 144 -14.08 10.62 7.30
C ASN A 144 -14.63 10.25 8.68
N HIS A 145 -13.90 9.43 9.43
CA HIS A 145 -14.27 9.03 10.79
C HIS A 145 -13.04 8.56 11.58
N ILE A 146 -12.84 9.05 12.80
CA ILE A 146 -11.95 8.38 13.76
C ILE A 146 -12.76 7.28 14.46
N ASN A 147 -12.38 6.01 14.27
CA ASN A 147 -12.95 4.90 15.05
C ASN A 147 -12.33 4.89 16.45
N LYS A 148 -11.00 4.93 16.50
CA LYS A 148 -10.20 4.98 17.72
C LYS A 148 -8.82 5.51 17.39
N GLY A 149 -8.42 6.64 17.95
CA GLY A 149 -7.16 7.26 17.56
C GLY A 149 -7.03 8.73 17.92
N ILE A 150 -5.91 9.30 17.47
CA ILE A 150 -5.53 10.68 17.70
C ILE A 150 -4.99 11.27 16.40
N GLN A 151 -5.41 12.47 16.07
CA GLN A 151 -4.81 13.33 15.07
C GLN A 151 -4.08 14.47 15.79
N ILE A 152 -2.83 14.73 15.44
CA ILE A 152 -2.01 15.81 15.99
C ILE A 152 -1.47 16.64 14.83
N GLY A 153 -1.87 17.90 14.77
CA GLY A 153 -1.52 18.79 13.66
C GLY A 153 -2.19 20.15 13.74
N LEU A 154 -1.73 21.12 12.94
CA LEU A 154 -2.33 22.46 12.95
C LEU A 154 -3.80 22.42 12.54
N ILE A 155 -4.15 21.52 11.62
CA ILE A 155 -5.52 21.30 11.15
C ILE A 155 -5.84 19.81 11.28
N ASN A 156 -6.82 19.46 12.09
CA ASN A 156 -7.32 18.08 12.19
C ASN A 156 -8.79 18.05 11.78
N PHE A 157 -9.08 17.36 10.68
CA PHE A 157 -10.40 17.20 10.12
C PHE A 157 -10.95 15.79 10.37
N ASP A 158 -12.16 15.71 10.92
CA ASP A 158 -12.97 14.50 11.00
C ASP A 158 -14.38 14.83 10.49
N ARG A 159 -14.78 14.23 9.37
CA ARG A 159 -16.12 14.46 8.78
C ARG A 159 -17.25 14.06 9.73
N SER A 160 -17.01 13.12 10.65
CA SER A 160 -17.98 12.69 11.65
C SER A 160 -18.06 13.60 12.88
N GLY A 161 -17.33 14.72 12.85
CA GLY A 161 -17.22 15.67 13.94
C GLY A 161 -16.07 15.36 14.88
N THR A 162 -15.67 16.36 15.63
CA THR A 162 -14.52 16.33 16.54
C THR A 162 -14.89 15.76 17.90
N PHE A 163 -13.89 15.55 18.75
CA PHE A 163 -14.08 15.14 20.14
C PHE A 163 -14.87 16.15 20.99
N VAL A 164 -14.93 17.42 20.56
CA VAL A 164 -15.68 18.48 21.25
C VAL A 164 -17.14 18.53 20.80
N SER A 165 -17.38 18.43 19.49
CA SER A 165 -18.74 18.50 18.94
C SER A 165 -18.86 17.75 17.62
N LYS A 166 -20.00 17.10 17.41
CA LYS A 166 -20.37 16.45 16.15
C LYS A 166 -20.56 17.44 15.00
N ASP A 167 -20.91 18.69 15.29
CA ASP A 167 -21.16 19.74 14.30
C ASP A 167 -19.90 20.49 13.90
N LEU A 168 -18.78 20.24 14.60
CA LEU A 168 -17.51 20.87 14.34
C LEU A 168 -16.56 19.84 13.70
N PRO A 169 -16.33 19.88 12.37
CA PRO A 169 -15.52 18.88 11.67
C PRO A 169 -14.02 19.18 11.68
N VAL A 170 -13.59 20.36 12.17
CA VAL A 170 -12.18 20.76 12.24
C VAL A 170 -11.83 21.17 13.67
N PHE A 171 -10.70 20.66 14.19
CA PHE A 171 -10.14 21.11 15.45
C PHE A 171 -8.63 21.33 15.35
N PRO A 172 -8.10 22.45 15.88
CA PRO A 172 -6.67 22.73 15.83
C PRO A 172 -5.88 21.89 16.84
N ILE A 173 -4.61 21.64 16.54
CA ILE A 173 -3.60 20.99 17.39
C ILE A 173 -3.86 19.50 17.66
N VAL A 174 -5.00 19.11 18.24
CA VAL A 174 -5.31 17.71 18.58
C VAL A 174 -6.78 17.37 18.34
N ASN A 175 -7.09 16.21 17.76
CA ASN A 175 -8.43 15.61 17.74
C ASN A 175 -8.34 14.13 18.13
N ALA A 176 -9.23 13.59 18.97
CA ALA A 176 -9.10 12.22 19.46
C ALA A 176 -10.44 11.51 19.71
N ARG A 177 -10.47 10.19 19.57
CA ARG A 177 -11.61 9.34 19.96
C ARG A 177 -11.10 8.01 20.53
N PHE A 178 -11.72 7.51 21.60
CA PHE A 178 -11.22 6.35 22.37
C PHE A 178 -12.20 5.19 22.42
#